data_AF-A0A7W0H231-F1
#
_entry.id   AF-A0A7W0H231-F1
#
_cell.length_a   1.000
_cell.length_b   1.000
_cell.length_c   1.000
_cell.angle_alpha   90.00
_cell.angle_beta   90.00
_cell.angle_gamma   90.00
#
_symmetry.space_group_name_H-M   'P 1'
#
loop_
_entity.id
_entity.type
_entity.pdbx_description
1 polymer ?
#
loop_
_entity_poly.entity_id
_entity_poly.type
_entity_poly.pdbx_seq_one_letter_code
_entity_poly.pdbx_strand_id
1 'polypeptide(L)'
;MSRRRACLVVPAAPAAKLAKGATLVADEVVVDLEDAVVPALKEEARGAVVSALAGQWGAGAVAVRVNAIGSPWCHDDLVALAASERREVTAVLPKVEHPHDLAFADRLLDGAERAAGRTAPVRLIALIETAAGLSLVGEIARASARLDGLVLGYADLAASLGRPPGGAPGDWRFAQDALVVAAR
;
A
#
# COMPACT_ATOMS: atom_id res chain seq x y z
N MET A 1 -5.75 -17.03 2.44
CA MET A 1 -5.92 -15.62 2.00
C MET A 1 -7.00 -14.99 2.84
N SER A 2 -6.73 -13.83 3.44
CA SER A 2 -7.77 -13.00 4.05
C SER A 2 -8.74 -12.53 2.95
N ARG A 3 -10.02 -12.37 3.30
CA ARG A 3 -11.00 -11.79 2.37
C ARG A 3 -10.75 -10.28 2.30
N ARG A 4 -10.81 -9.69 1.10
CA ARG A 4 -10.67 -8.24 0.84
C ARG A 4 -11.90 -7.70 0.11
N ARG A 5 -13.09 -7.92 0.67
CA ARG A 5 -14.35 -7.43 0.07
C ARG A 5 -14.54 -5.93 0.31
N ALA A 6 -14.01 -5.44 1.43
CA ALA A 6 -14.03 -4.03 1.81
C ALA A 6 -12.71 -3.66 2.51
N CYS A 7 -11.96 -2.73 1.90
CA CYS A 7 -10.73 -2.18 2.46
C CYS A 7 -11.00 -0.73 2.90
N LEU A 8 -10.84 -0.45 4.19
CA LEU A 8 -11.09 0.89 4.74
C LEU A 8 -9.78 1.65 4.89
N VAL A 9 -9.65 2.80 4.21
CA VAL A 9 -8.48 3.66 4.33
C VAL A 9 -8.62 4.56 5.56
N VAL A 10 -7.62 4.53 6.44
CA VAL A 10 -7.55 5.33 7.67
C VAL A 10 -6.26 6.13 7.65
N PRO A 11 -6.29 7.45 7.90
CA PRO A 11 -5.09 8.25 7.95
C PRO A 11 -4.25 7.90 9.18
N ALA A 12 -2.92 7.80 9.02
CA ALA A 12 -1.99 7.55 10.12
C ALA A 12 -1.89 8.74 11.11
N ALA A 13 -2.30 9.93 10.68
CA ALA A 13 -2.34 11.14 11.49
C ALA A 13 -3.68 11.90 11.37
N PRO A 14 -4.12 12.62 12.41
CA PRO A 14 -3.57 12.64 13.77
C PRO A 14 -3.82 11.31 14.51
N ALA A 15 -3.08 11.05 15.59
CA ALA A 15 -3.12 9.79 16.36
C ALA A 15 -4.54 9.33 16.77
N ALA A 16 -5.46 10.27 17.01
CA ALA A 16 -6.85 9.96 17.32
C ALA A 16 -7.58 9.23 16.16
N LYS A 17 -7.27 9.53 14.90
CA LYS A 17 -7.84 8.84 13.74
C LYS A 17 -7.26 7.43 13.59
N LEU A 18 -5.96 7.27 13.82
CA LEU A 18 -5.31 5.95 13.84
C LEU A 18 -5.89 5.06 14.94
N ALA A 19 -6.01 5.58 16.16
CA ALA A 19 -6.60 4.85 17.29
C ALA A 19 -8.05 4.45 17.02
N LYS A 20 -8.85 5.33 16.42
CA LYS A 20 -10.21 4.99 15.98
C LYS A 20 -10.18 3.93 14.88
N GLY A 21 -9.28 4.03 13.90
CA GLY A 21 -9.14 3.06 12.83
C GLY A 21 -8.85 1.65 13.31
N ALA A 22 -8.03 1.52 14.36
CA ALA A 22 -7.70 0.22 14.97
C ALA A 22 -8.94 -0.52 15.52
N THR A 23 -10.02 0.19 15.86
CA THR A 23 -11.25 -0.43 16.38
C THR A 23 -12.28 -0.78 15.31
N LEU A 24 -12.06 -0.37 14.04
CA LEU A 24 -13.03 -0.57 12.97
C LEU A 24 -13.04 -2.04 12.51
N VAL A 25 -14.25 -2.56 12.32
CA VAL A 25 -14.47 -3.92 11.82
C VAL A 25 -14.59 -3.85 10.30
N ALA A 26 -13.58 -4.38 9.61
CA ALA A 26 -13.54 -4.49 8.16
C ALA A 26 -12.77 -5.77 7.78
N ASP A 27 -12.87 -6.15 6.50
CA ASP A 27 -12.04 -7.21 5.94
C ASP A 27 -10.55 -6.80 6.00
N GLU A 28 -10.25 -5.56 5.63
CA GLU A 28 -8.92 -4.96 5.72
C GLU A 28 -9.01 -3.47 6.12
N VAL A 29 -8.08 -3.01 6.95
CA VAL A 29 -7.84 -1.58 7.16
C VAL A 29 -6.48 -1.23 6.54
N VAL A 30 -6.48 -0.20 5.70
CA VAL A 30 -5.27 0.36 5.07
C VAL A 30 -4.92 1.65 5.80
N VAL A 31 -3.83 1.63 6.57
CA VAL A 31 -3.32 2.80 7.28
C VAL A 31 -2.47 3.64 6.34
N ASP A 32 -2.84 4.90 6.15
CA ASP A 32 -2.24 5.77 5.14
C ASP A 32 -1.15 6.68 5.71
N LEU A 33 0.10 6.44 5.32
CA LEU A 33 1.27 7.29 5.59
C LEU A 33 1.57 8.26 4.44
N GLU A 34 0.87 8.15 3.32
CA GLU A 34 1.10 8.96 2.11
C GLU A 34 0.22 10.21 2.12
N ASP A 35 -0.71 10.39 1.18
CA ASP A 35 -1.39 11.66 0.98
C ASP A 35 -2.17 12.18 2.20
N ALA A 36 -2.61 11.30 3.11
CA ALA A 36 -3.29 11.73 4.32
C ALA A 36 -2.39 12.32 5.42
N VAL A 37 -1.07 12.28 5.25
CA VAL A 37 -0.09 12.78 6.24
C VAL A 37 0.78 13.86 5.62
N VAL A 38 0.77 15.04 6.23
CA VAL A 38 1.63 16.15 5.79
C VAL A 38 3.12 15.83 6.02
N PRO A 39 4.06 16.35 5.20
CA PRO A 39 5.48 16.03 5.28
C PRO A 39 6.10 16.13 6.69
N ALA A 40 5.75 17.17 7.45
CA ALA A 40 6.27 17.41 8.79
C ALA A 40 5.87 16.33 9.83
N LEU A 41 4.84 15.54 9.54
CA LEU A 41 4.32 14.51 10.45
C LEU A 41 4.66 13.08 10.00
N LYS A 42 5.39 12.89 8.90
CA LYS A 42 5.66 11.55 8.33
C LYS A 42 6.40 10.64 9.30
N GLU A 43 7.44 11.16 9.96
CA GLU A 43 8.26 10.39 10.89
C GLU A 43 7.47 10.02 12.16
N GLU A 44 6.77 10.98 12.75
CA GLU A 44 5.89 10.75 13.91
C GLU A 44 4.80 9.74 13.58
N ALA A 45 4.13 9.91 12.42
CA ALA A 45 3.07 9.01 11.97
C ALA A 45 3.61 7.58 11.75
N ARG A 46 4.80 7.41 11.17
CA ARG A 46 5.44 6.10 10.99
C ARG A 46 5.66 5.40 12.33
N GLY A 47 6.20 6.10 13.33
CA GLY A 47 6.39 5.55 14.67
C GLY A 47 5.06 5.15 15.33
N ALA A 48 4.03 5.98 15.17
CA ALA A 48 2.68 5.68 15.66
C ALA A 48 2.07 4.44 14.97
N VAL A 49 2.25 4.29 13.66
CA VAL A 49 1.79 3.10 12.91
C VAL A 49 2.49 1.85 13.41
N VAL A 50 3.82 1.85 13.55
CA VAL A 50 4.57 0.68 14.06
C VAL A 50 4.09 0.29 15.45
N SER A 51 3.88 1.28 16.32
CA SER A 51 3.35 1.05 17.67
C SER A 51 1.94 0.47 17.64
N ALA A 52 1.06 0.99 16.78
CA ALA A 52 -0.30 0.50 16.62
C ALA A 52 -0.36 -0.93 16.02
N LEU A 53 0.60 -1.29 15.16
CA LEU A 53 0.70 -2.63 14.57
C LEU A 53 1.02 -3.72 15.61
N ALA A 54 1.62 -3.39 16.76
CA ALA A 54 1.81 -4.35 17.85
C ALA A 54 0.49 -4.67 18.59
N GLY A 55 -0.50 -3.79 18.49
CA GLY A 55 -1.81 -3.94 19.13
C GLY A 55 -2.80 -4.84 18.38
N GLN A 56 -3.93 -5.06 19.03
CA GLN A 56 -5.10 -5.72 18.44
C GLN A 56 -5.83 -4.77 17.49
N TRP A 57 -6.39 -5.34 16.41
CA TRP A 57 -7.19 -4.61 15.44
C TRP A 57 -8.54 -5.30 15.27
N GLY A 58 -9.60 -4.50 15.09
CA GLY A 58 -10.93 -5.01 14.79
C GLY A 58 -11.06 -5.61 13.38
N ALA A 59 -10.13 -5.27 12.48
CA ALA A 59 -10.12 -5.73 11.10
C ALA A 59 -9.45 -7.11 10.93
N GLY A 60 -9.87 -7.86 9.91
CA GLY A 60 -9.30 -9.17 9.59
C GLY A 60 -7.85 -9.11 9.08
N ALA A 61 -7.48 -8.01 8.43
CA ALA A 61 -6.12 -7.73 7.97
C ALA A 61 -5.78 -6.24 8.17
N VAL A 62 -4.49 -5.95 8.28
CA VAL A 62 -3.96 -4.58 8.33
C VAL A 62 -2.91 -4.41 7.26
N ALA A 63 -3.11 -3.42 6.40
CA ALA A 63 -2.14 -2.97 5.42
C ALA A 63 -1.72 -1.54 5.74
N VAL A 64 -0.57 -1.12 5.23
CA VAL A 64 -0.05 0.24 5.38
C VAL A 64 0.30 0.79 4.00
N ARG A 65 -0.38 1.86 3.58
CA ARG A 65 0.03 2.61 2.39
C ARG A 65 1.24 3.45 2.76
N VAL A 66 2.40 3.02 2.29
CA VAL A 66 3.67 3.72 2.49
C VAL A 66 3.78 4.91 1.55
N ASN A 67 4.77 5.76 1.75
CA ASN A 67 5.07 6.82 0.79
C ASN A 67 5.64 6.26 -0.53
N ALA A 68 5.40 6.97 -1.63
CA ALA A 68 5.82 6.55 -2.97
C ALA A 68 7.33 6.32 -3.10
N ILE A 69 7.71 5.35 -3.94
CA ILE A 69 9.11 5.09 -4.28
C ILE A 69 9.72 6.36 -4.89
N GLY A 70 10.97 6.65 -4.54
CA GLY A 70 11.63 7.90 -4.89
C GLY A 70 11.33 9.08 -3.95
N SER A 71 10.33 8.97 -3.07
CA SER A 71 10.16 9.94 -1.99
C SER A 71 11.23 9.77 -0.89
N PRO A 72 11.49 10.82 -0.08
CA PRO A 72 12.41 10.72 1.05
C PRO A 72 11.99 9.72 2.14
N TRP A 73 10.74 9.25 2.15
CA TRP A 73 10.17 8.50 3.28
C TRP A 73 9.97 7.00 3.03
N CYS A 74 9.85 6.58 1.76
CA CYS A 74 9.46 5.21 1.41
C CYS A 74 10.37 4.13 2.03
N HIS A 75 11.69 4.34 1.98
CA HIS A 75 12.65 3.37 2.48
C HIS A 75 12.52 3.16 4.00
N ASP A 76 12.38 4.25 4.75
CA ASP A 76 12.15 4.19 6.20
C ASP A 76 10.82 3.53 6.54
N ASP A 77 9.76 3.81 5.77
CA ASP A 77 8.44 3.19 5.97
C ASP A 77 8.56 1.66 5.83
N LEU A 78 9.19 1.19 4.75
CA LEU A 78 9.39 -0.25 4.50
C LEU A 78 10.27 -0.92 5.55
N VAL A 79 11.37 -0.28 5.95
CA VAL A 79 12.25 -0.77 7.03
C VAL A 79 11.50 -0.86 8.36
N ALA A 80 10.68 0.14 8.68
CA ALA A 80 9.88 0.15 9.90
C ALA A 80 8.82 -0.96 9.91
N LEU A 81 8.16 -1.23 8.78
CA LEU A 81 7.24 -2.37 8.65
C LEU A 81 7.96 -3.70 8.79
N ALA A 82 9.14 -3.84 8.19
CA ALA A 82 10.00 -5.01 8.30
C ALA A 82 10.59 -5.23 9.70
N ALA A 83 10.53 -4.24 10.57
CA ALA A 83 10.91 -4.32 11.98
C ALA A 83 9.71 -4.46 12.95
N SER A 84 8.47 -4.26 12.48
CA SER A 84 7.28 -4.32 13.35
C SER A 84 7.07 -5.71 13.97
N GLU A 85 6.40 -5.78 15.12
CA GLU A 85 6.12 -7.07 15.79
C GLU A 85 4.92 -7.82 15.17
N ARG A 86 4.17 -7.18 14.26
CA ARG A 86 3.03 -7.79 13.59
C ARG A 86 3.50 -8.86 12.63
N ARG A 87 3.05 -10.10 12.87
CA ARG A 87 3.41 -11.27 12.04
C ARG A 87 2.96 -11.13 10.59
N GLU A 88 1.73 -10.68 10.37
CA GLU A 88 1.14 -10.53 9.03
C GLU A 88 0.88 -9.04 8.78
N VAL A 89 1.67 -8.45 7.88
CA VAL A 89 1.54 -7.05 7.47
C VAL A 89 1.76 -6.93 5.96
N THR A 90 0.98 -6.05 5.34
CA THR A 90 1.04 -5.77 3.90
C THR A 90 1.40 -4.30 3.69
N ALA A 91 2.37 -4.02 2.84
CA ALA A 91 2.64 -2.66 2.36
C ALA A 91 1.86 -2.42 1.06
N VAL A 92 1.07 -1.35 1.01
CA VAL A 92 0.49 -0.84 -0.24
C VAL A 92 1.48 0.18 -0.79
N LEU A 93 2.07 -0.12 -1.95
CA LEU A 93 2.98 0.78 -2.65
C LEU A 93 2.15 1.68 -3.57
N PRO A 94 2.07 3.00 -3.32
CA PRO A 94 1.41 3.94 -4.22
C PRO A 94 2.25 4.12 -5.50
N LYS A 95 1.59 4.56 -6.57
CA LYS A 95 2.22 4.98 -7.84
C LYS A 95 3.26 3.96 -8.34
N VAL A 96 2.89 2.68 -8.40
CA VAL A 96 3.77 1.66 -9.00
C VAL A 96 3.70 1.79 -10.51
N GLU A 97 4.83 2.16 -11.12
CA GLU A 97 4.91 2.51 -12.53
C GLU A 97 5.73 1.51 -13.34
N HIS A 98 6.63 0.78 -12.70
CA HIS A 98 7.52 -0.18 -13.35
C HIS A 98 7.73 -1.44 -12.49
N PRO A 99 7.98 -2.62 -13.08
CA PRO A 99 8.43 -3.82 -12.35
C PRO A 99 9.63 -3.60 -11.41
N HIS A 100 10.44 -2.57 -11.68
CA HIS A 100 11.62 -2.24 -10.88
C HIS A 100 11.27 -1.64 -9.52
N ASP A 101 10.08 -1.04 -9.40
CA ASP A 101 9.56 -0.52 -8.13
C ASP A 101 9.34 -1.67 -7.14
N LEU A 102 8.76 -2.78 -7.62
CA LEU A 102 8.59 -3.99 -6.82
C LEU A 102 9.93 -4.67 -6.54
N ALA A 103 10.86 -4.69 -7.50
CA ALA A 103 12.20 -5.22 -7.28
C ALA A 103 12.99 -4.43 -6.22
N PHE A 104 12.83 -3.11 -6.17
CA PHE A 104 13.39 -2.26 -5.12
C PHE A 104 12.81 -2.64 -3.75
N ALA A 105 11.48 -2.71 -3.63
CA ALA A 105 10.82 -3.07 -2.38
C ALA A 105 11.23 -4.48 -1.91
N ASP A 106 11.30 -5.45 -2.83
CA ASP A 106 11.76 -6.82 -2.54
C ASP A 106 13.15 -6.83 -1.92
N ARG A 107 14.12 -6.17 -2.57
CA ARG A 107 15.52 -6.17 -2.10
C ARG A 107 15.69 -5.44 -0.78
N LEU A 108 15.00 -4.33 -0.59
CA LEU A 108 15.02 -3.58 0.66
C LEU A 108 14.42 -4.40 1.80
N LEU A 109 13.23 -4.97 1.60
CA LEU A 109 12.55 -5.80 2.59
C LEU A 109 13.36 -7.05 2.92
N ASP A 110 13.94 -7.74 1.93
CA ASP A 110 14.82 -8.90 2.17
C ASP A 110 15.94 -8.58 3.17
N GLY A 111 16.60 -7.44 3.02
CA GLY A 111 17.66 -7.00 3.92
C GLY A 111 17.14 -6.63 5.31
N ALA A 112 16.10 -5.80 5.36
CA ALA A 112 15.51 -5.29 6.59
C ALA A 112 14.89 -6.41 7.44
N GLU A 113 14.20 -7.36 6.81
CA GLU A 113 13.59 -8.51 7.48
C GLU A 113 14.64 -9.44 8.10
N ARG A 114 15.74 -9.71 7.39
CA ARG A 114 16.88 -10.46 7.93
C ARG A 114 17.50 -9.75 9.13
N ALA A 115 17.68 -8.43 9.04
CA ALA A 115 18.20 -7.63 10.15
C ALA A 115 17.27 -7.65 11.37
N ALA A 116 15.96 -7.67 11.16
CA ALA A 116 14.94 -7.72 12.22
C ALA A 116 14.62 -9.15 12.71
N GLY A 117 15.21 -10.21 12.11
CA GLY A 117 14.87 -11.59 12.43
C GLY A 117 13.43 -12.00 12.08
N ARG A 118 12.80 -11.28 11.14
CA ARG A 118 11.42 -11.52 10.70
C ARG A 118 11.36 -12.79 9.84
N THR A 119 10.44 -13.69 10.20
CA THR A 119 10.27 -14.98 9.49
C THR A 119 9.07 -14.99 8.52
N ALA A 120 8.11 -14.09 8.72
CA ALA A 120 6.98 -13.89 7.82
C ALA A 120 7.22 -12.65 6.95
N PRO A 121 7.36 -12.80 5.62
CA PRO A 121 7.68 -11.68 4.75
C PRO A 121 6.54 -10.66 4.72
N VAL A 122 6.87 -9.38 4.75
CA VAL A 122 5.97 -8.27 4.42
C VAL A 122 5.46 -8.51 2.99
N ARG A 123 4.13 -8.55 2.85
CA ARG A 123 3.44 -8.70 1.57
C ARG A 123 3.32 -7.34 0.88
N LEU A 124 3.16 -7.33 -0.44
CA LEU A 124 3.02 -6.11 -1.23
C LEU A 124 1.65 -6.06 -1.91
N ILE A 125 1.07 -4.87 -1.97
CA ILE A 125 -0.02 -4.53 -2.89
C ILE A 125 0.48 -3.39 -3.76
N ALA A 126 0.35 -3.50 -5.08
CA ALA A 126 0.69 -2.42 -5.99
C ALA A 126 -0.56 -1.59 -6.30
N LEU A 127 -0.49 -0.29 -6.03
CA LEU A 127 -1.52 0.67 -6.42
C LEU A 127 -1.18 1.22 -7.80
N ILE A 128 -1.96 0.78 -8.79
CA ILE A 128 -1.90 1.21 -10.18
C ILE A 128 -2.77 2.44 -10.32
N GLU A 129 -2.12 3.60 -10.38
CA GLU A 129 -2.81 4.89 -10.36
C GLU A 129 -2.19 5.92 -11.30
N THR A 130 -1.40 5.44 -12.27
CA THR A 130 -0.81 6.29 -13.32
C THR A 130 -0.93 5.61 -14.68
N ALA A 131 -0.82 6.40 -15.75
CA ALA A 131 -0.82 5.88 -17.12
C ALA A 131 0.35 4.91 -17.37
N ALA A 132 1.51 5.18 -16.76
CA ALA A 132 2.70 4.32 -16.87
C ALA A 132 2.49 2.99 -16.13
N GLY A 133 1.96 3.03 -14.90
CA GLY A 133 1.62 1.80 -14.17
C GLY A 133 0.57 0.96 -14.90
N LEU A 134 -0.44 1.59 -15.49
CA LEU A 134 -1.46 0.88 -16.25
C LEU A 134 -0.91 0.26 -17.54
N SER A 135 0.01 0.94 -18.24
CA SER A 135 0.60 0.40 -19.48
C SER A 135 1.50 -0.82 -19.23
N LEU A 136 2.14 -0.90 -18.05
CA LEU A 136 3.02 -2.00 -17.65
C LEU A 136 2.38 -2.99 -16.65
N VAL A 137 1.05 -2.92 -16.44
CA VAL A 137 0.36 -3.66 -15.37
C VAL A 137 0.59 -5.18 -15.41
N GLY A 138 0.68 -5.76 -16.62
CA GLY A 138 0.93 -7.19 -16.79
C GLY A 138 2.33 -7.63 -16.36
N GLU A 139 3.32 -6.76 -16.49
CA GLU A 139 4.70 -7.00 -16.05
C GLU A 139 4.82 -6.78 -14.54
N ILE A 140 4.22 -5.70 -14.03
CA ILE A 140 4.15 -5.39 -12.59
C ILE A 140 3.53 -6.55 -11.82
N ALA A 141 2.42 -7.12 -12.32
CA ALA A 141 1.73 -8.24 -11.68
C ALA A 141 2.60 -9.51 -11.50
N ARG A 142 3.71 -9.63 -12.24
CA ARG A 142 4.62 -10.79 -12.22
C ARG A 142 5.99 -10.46 -11.61
N ALA A 143 6.22 -9.23 -11.17
CA ALA A 143 7.54 -8.75 -10.82
C ALA A 143 8.04 -9.22 -9.45
N SER A 144 7.16 -9.65 -8.55
CA SER A 144 7.52 -10.03 -7.18
C SER A 144 6.65 -11.17 -6.63
N ALA A 145 7.29 -12.10 -5.91
CA ALA A 145 6.59 -13.14 -5.13
C ALA A 145 5.92 -12.58 -3.85
N ARG A 146 6.26 -11.36 -3.44
CA ARG A 146 5.63 -10.64 -2.32
C ARG A 146 4.28 -10.06 -2.70
N LEU A 147 4.03 -9.85 -3.99
CA LEU A 147 2.80 -9.24 -4.49
C LEU A 147 1.59 -10.13 -4.14
N ASP A 148 0.59 -9.52 -3.51
CA ASP A 148 -0.61 -10.17 -2.99
C ASP A 148 -1.90 -9.50 -3.49
N GLY A 149 -1.76 -8.41 -4.26
CA GLY A 149 -2.89 -7.73 -4.89
C GLY A 149 -2.48 -6.53 -5.74
N LEU A 150 -3.39 -6.15 -6.63
CA LEU A 150 -3.36 -4.91 -7.38
C LEU A 150 -4.58 -4.06 -7.00
N VAL A 151 -4.41 -2.76 -6.90
CA VAL A 151 -5.50 -1.80 -6.65
C VAL A 151 -5.48 -0.75 -7.75
N LEU A 152 -6.66 -0.31 -8.20
CA LEU A 152 -6.79 0.80 -9.15
C LEU A 152 -7.06 2.10 -8.39
N GLY A 153 -6.18 3.10 -8.51
CA GLY A 153 -6.36 4.43 -7.93
C GLY A 153 -7.02 5.38 -8.92
N TYR A 154 -8.35 5.52 -8.87
CA TYR A 154 -9.11 6.26 -9.89
C TYR A 154 -8.77 7.75 -9.98
N ALA A 155 -8.59 8.42 -8.83
CA ALA A 155 -8.36 9.86 -8.79
C ALA A 155 -7.01 10.24 -9.40
N ASP A 156 -5.93 9.59 -8.96
CA ASP A 156 -4.59 9.81 -9.49
C ASP A 156 -4.46 9.32 -10.94
N LEU A 157 -5.15 8.23 -11.30
CA LEU A 157 -5.16 7.77 -12.69
C LEU A 157 -5.86 8.79 -13.60
N ALA A 158 -6.94 9.42 -13.15
CA ALA A 158 -7.59 10.51 -13.89
C ALA A 158 -6.62 11.66 -14.12
N ALA A 159 -5.93 12.11 -13.06
CA ALA A 159 -4.95 13.18 -13.13
C ALA A 159 -3.80 12.82 -14.08
N SER A 160 -3.25 11.61 -13.97
CA SER A 160 -2.17 11.11 -14.84
C SER A 160 -2.58 11.02 -16.32
N LEU A 161 -3.84 10.71 -16.61
CA LEU A 161 -4.39 10.68 -17.97
C LEU A 161 -4.82 12.05 -18.50
N GLY A 162 -4.70 13.12 -17.71
CA GLY A 162 -5.17 14.46 -18.07
C GLY A 162 -6.71 14.58 -18.13
N ARG A 163 -7.42 13.76 -17.35
CA ARG A 163 -8.89 13.74 -17.25
C ARG A 163 -9.38 14.58 -16.06
N PRO A 164 -10.58 15.17 -16.15
CA PRO A 164 -11.19 15.82 -14.98
C PRO A 164 -11.55 14.79 -13.89
N PRO A 165 -11.61 15.21 -12.61
CA PRO A 165 -12.09 14.34 -11.55
C PRO A 165 -13.58 13.99 -11.75
N GLY A 166 -14.00 12.82 -11.27
CA GLY A 166 -15.42 12.43 -11.24
C GLY A 166 -15.97 11.73 -12.50
N GLY A 167 -15.15 10.94 -13.20
CA GLY A 167 -15.57 10.14 -14.36
C GLY A 167 -16.68 9.11 -14.06
N ALA A 168 -17.49 8.80 -15.06
CA ALA A 168 -18.55 7.81 -14.96
C ALA A 168 -17.95 6.40 -14.82
N PRO A 169 -18.67 5.43 -14.22
CA PRO A 169 -18.16 4.05 -14.06
C PRO A 169 -17.66 3.41 -15.37
N GLY A 170 -18.26 3.75 -16.51
CA GLY A 170 -17.87 3.25 -17.83
C GLY A 170 -16.50 3.74 -18.32
N ASP A 171 -16.03 4.91 -17.86
CA ASP A 171 -14.78 5.55 -18.32
C ASP A 171 -13.53 4.75 -17.92
N TRP A 172 -13.71 3.81 -17.00
CA TRP A 172 -12.65 3.01 -16.39
C TRP A 172 -12.63 1.56 -16.84
N ARG A 173 -13.55 1.15 -17.72
CA ARG A 173 -13.71 -0.26 -18.10
C ARG A 173 -12.43 -0.88 -18.64
N PHE A 174 -11.72 -0.16 -19.50
CA PHE A 174 -10.42 -0.61 -20.01
C PHE A 174 -9.42 -0.86 -18.87
N ALA A 175 -9.27 0.09 -17.94
CA ALA A 175 -8.32 -0.02 -16.84
C ALA A 175 -8.70 -1.15 -15.87
N GLN A 176 -9.99 -1.32 -15.60
CA GLN A 176 -10.53 -2.40 -14.78
C GLN A 176 -10.27 -3.78 -15.41
N ASP A 177 -10.59 -3.96 -16.70
CA ASP A 177 -10.39 -5.22 -17.40
C ASP A 177 -8.89 -5.54 -17.50
N ALA A 178 -8.03 -4.56 -17.79
CA ALA A 178 -6.57 -4.74 -17.82
C ALA A 178 -6.02 -5.17 -16.46
N LEU A 179 -6.46 -4.56 -15.36
CA LEU A 179 -6.05 -4.92 -14.00
C LEU A 179 -6.49 -6.34 -13.64
N VAL A 180 -7.74 -6.71 -13.95
CA VAL A 180 -8.27 -8.06 -13.67
C VAL A 180 -7.52 -9.11 -14.48
N VAL A 181 -7.25 -8.86 -15.76
CA VAL A 181 -6.46 -9.77 -16.60
C VAL A 181 -5.04 -9.93 -16.06
N ALA A 182 -4.41 -8.84 -15.62
CA ALA A 182 -3.06 -8.90 -15.06
C ALA A 182 -3.00 -9.66 -13.71
N ALA A 183 -4.06 -9.59 -12.91
CA ALA A 183 -4.14 -10.25 -11.60
C ALA A 183 -4.48 -11.75 -11.64
N ARG A 184 -4.69 -12.34 -12.83
CA ARG A 184 -5.05 -13.75 -13.03
C ARG A 184 -3.90 -14.56 -13.61
#